data_AF-A0A1M4ZPB3-F1
#
_entry.id   AF-A0A1M4ZPB3-F1
#
_cell.length_a   1.000
_cell.length_b   1.000
_cell.length_c   1.000
_cell.angle_alpha   90.00
_cell.angle_beta   90.00
_cell.angle_gamma   90.00
#
_symmetry.space_group_name_H-M   'P 1'
#
loop_
_entity.id
_entity.type
_entity.pdbx_description
1 polymer ?
#
loop_
_entity_poly.entity_id
_entity_poly.type
_entity_poly.pdbx_seq_one_letter_code
_entity_poly.pdbx_strand_id
1 'polypeptide(L)'
;MFFKSSRKASKVEPLVLATAPSAGIFAGTKIATRHRWAPVEELSVGDKVLTAENGEQVIADIEVATLSLASAKANAGQWPLLVPEGAIGNDHAMMVSPDTRLVIEDDAAGVLFGEACVTVRAENLIGYRGIARARVKGELTHVTIRFEGAETLVVEGGVFIDLPAPNGVLRFTPLNDRQSRLLTRNMGESDRKTRARPVAAGWI
;
A
#
# COMPACT_ATOMS: atom_id res chain seq x y z
N MET A 1 2.00 38.41 -16.90
CA MET A 1 2.97 37.32 -17.07
C MET A 1 2.25 36.01 -16.81
N PHE A 2 2.02 35.19 -17.84
CA PHE A 2 1.29 33.93 -17.73
C PHE A 2 2.28 32.76 -17.75
N PHE A 3 2.45 32.08 -16.62
CA PHE A 3 3.20 30.82 -16.58
C PHE A 3 2.30 29.70 -17.09
N LYS A 4 2.56 29.24 -18.33
CA LYS A 4 2.02 27.96 -18.82
C LYS A 4 2.74 26.84 -18.09
N SER A 5 2.09 26.24 -17.09
CA SER A 5 2.52 24.95 -16.53
C SER A 5 2.33 23.88 -17.61
N SER A 6 3.44 23.45 -18.21
CA SER A 6 3.46 22.36 -19.17
C SER A 6 3.56 21.05 -18.40
N ARG A 7 2.43 20.35 -18.22
CA ARG A 7 2.45 18.95 -17.77
C ARG A 7 3.06 18.13 -18.91
N LYS A 8 4.33 17.75 -18.78
CA LYS A 8 4.88 16.66 -19.59
C LYS A 8 4.17 15.38 -19.16
N ALA A 9 3.31 14.85 -20.02
CA ALA A 9 2.90 13.47 -19.91
C ALA A 9 4.16 12.61 -20.09
N SER A 10 4.64 12.02 -18.99
CA SER A 10 5.74 11.06 -19.03
C SER A 10 5.32 9.89 -19.92
N LYS A 11 6.15 9.58 -20.90
CA LYS A 11 5.90 8.50 -21.85
C LYS A 11 5.86 7.19 -21.06
N VAL A 12 4.71 6.54 -21.04
CA VAL A 12 4.45 5.33 -20.28
C VAL A 12 5.07 4.15 -21.03
N GLU A 13 6.21 3.68 -20.55
CA GLU A 13 6.83 2.45 -21.05
C GLU A 13 6.31 1.24 -20.24
N PRO A 14 6.02 0.10 -20.88
CA PRO A 14 5.63 -1.11 -20.16
C PRO A 14 6.77 -1.52 -19.24
N LEU A 15 6.50 -1.60 -17.93
CA LEU A 15 7.50 -2.03 -16.95
C LEU A 15 8.01 -3.43 -17.29
N VAL A 16 9.29 -3.52 -17.64
CA VAL A 16 10.08 -4.76 -17.56
C VAL A 16 10.68 -4.78 -16.16
N LEU A 17 10.02 -5.49 -15.24
CA LEU A 17 10.42 -5.56 -13.84
C LEU A 17 11.72 -6.37 -13.68
N ALA A 18 12.86 -5.68 -13.57
CA ALA A 18 14.15 -6.25 -13.20
C ALA A 18 14.27 -6.48 -11.67
N THR A 19 13.56 -5.67 -10.90
CA THR A 19 13.38 -5.76 -9.44
C THR A 19 11.92 -5.36 -9.16
N ALA A 20 11.30 -5.96 -8.13
CA ALA A 20 9.95 -5.58 -7.76
C ALA A 20 9.84 -4.08 -7.49
N PRO A 21 8.78 -3.42 -7.94
CA PRO A 21 8.63 -2.00 -7.67
C PRO A 21 8.47 -1.81 -6.17
N SER A 22 9.19 -0.81 -5.65
CA SER A 22 8.93 -0.16 -4.37
C SER A 22 7.42 -0.07 -4.10
N ALA A 23 6.99 -0.37 -2.87
CA ALA A 23 5.61 -0.36 -2.36
C ALA A 23 4.62 0.48 -3.19
N GLY A 24 4.03 -0.15 -4.20
CA GLY A 24 3.22 0.56 -5.18
C GLY A 24 1.75 0.23 -5.05
N ILE A 25 0.95 1.23 -5.41
CA ILE A 25 -0.49 1.27 -5.22
C ILE A 25 -1.12 1.43 -6.61
N PHE A 26 -2.23 0.75 -6.86
CA PHE A 26 -2.91 0.84 -8.14
C PHE A 26 -3.97 1.93 -8.16
N ALA A 27 -4.18 2.53 -9.34
CA ALA A 27 -5.24 3.50 -9.57
C ALA A 27 -6.60 3.00 -9.10
N GLY A 28 -7.42 3.93 -8.61
CA GLY A 28 -8.67 3.68 -7.90
C GLY A 28 -8.47 3.54 -6.38
N THR A 29 -7.26 3.26 -5.91
CA THR A 29 -6.99 3.18 -4.46
C THR A 29 -7.06 4.56 -3.83
N LYS A 30 -7.89 4.72 -2.80
CA LYS A 30 -8.10 5.98 -2.09
C LYS A 30 -7.06 6.19 -0.99
N ILE A 31 -6.46 7.38 -0.98
CA ILE A 31 -5.48 7.87 -0.02
C ILE A 31 -6.14 8.94 0.86
N ALA A 32 -5.88 8.90 2.16
CA ALA A 32 -6.38 9.91 3.08
C ALA A 32 -5.67 11.26 2.84
N THR A 33 -6.44 12.32 2.70
CA THR A 33 -5.98 13.72 2.75
C THR A 33 -6.76 14.44 3.84
N ARG A 34 -6.32 15.64 4.24
CA ARG A 34 -7.01 16.44 5.25
C ARG A 34 -8.50 16.65 4.97
N HIS A 35 -8.90 16.72 3.70
CA HIS A 35 -10.25 17.13 3.32
C HIS A 35 -11.07 16.02 2.66
N ARG A 36 -10.41 14.99 2.12
CA ARG A 36 -11.09 13.91 1.38
C ARG A 36 -10.25 12.65 1.29
N TRP A 37 -10.90 11.56 0.91
CA TRP A 37 -10.25 10.40 0.33
C TRP A 37 -10.00 10.67 -1.15
N ALA A 38 -8.74 10.82 -1.55
CA ALA A 38 -8.35 11.13 -2.93
C ALA A 38 -7.82 9.86 -3.61
N PRO A 39 -8.28 9.51 -4.82
CA PRO A 39 -7.70 8.40 -5.55
C PRO A 39 -6.22 8.70 -5.88
N VAL A 40 -5.37 7.67 -5.80
CA VAL A 40 -3.91 7.82 -5.87
C VAL A 40 -3.44 8.44 -7.20
N GLU A 41 -4.14 8.18 -8.30
CA GLU A 41 -3.85 8.72 -9.63
C GLU A 41 -4.15 10.22 -9.79
N GLU A 42 -4.87 10.83 -8.85
CA GLU A 42 -5.12 12.28 -8.84
C GLU A 42 -4.03 13.06 -8.10
N LEU A 43 -3.18 12.38 -7.33
CA LEU A 43 -2.15 13.01 -6.51
C LEU A 43 -0.97 13.47 -7.35
N SER A 44 -0.33 14.56 -6.93
CA SER A 44 0.85 15.15 -7.53
C SER A 44 1.95 15.40 -6.50
N VAL A 45 3.21 15.47 -6.96
CA VAL A 45 4.33 15.93 -6.14
C VAL A 45 3.99 17.31 -5.55
N GLY A 46 4.22 17.47 -4.25
CA GLY A 46 3.87 18.68 -3.49
C GLY A 46 2.48 18.62 -2.82
N ASP A 47 1.61 17.68 -3.19
CA ASP A 47 0.35 17.48 -2.47
C ASP A 47 0.61 16.96 -1.06
N LYS A 48 -0.33 17.25 -0.14
CA LYS A 48 -0.31 16.76 1.24
C LYS A 48 -1.30 15.63 1.43
N VAL A 49 -0.81 14.54 2.00
CA VAL A 49 -1.62 13.37 2.39
C VAL A 49 -1.43 13.10 3.87
N LEU A 50 -2.40 12.44 4.49
CA LEU A 50 -2.30 12.05 5.90
C LEU A 50 -1.46 10.77 6.03
N THR A 51 -0.50 10.82 6.95
CA THR A 51 0.28 9.68 7.42
C THR A 51 -0.06 9.38 8.88
N ALA A 52 0.06 8.12 9.28
CA ALA A 52 -0.42 7.66 10.58
C ALA A 52 0.30 8.34 11.75
N GLU A 53 1.62 8.54 11.65
CA GLU A 53 2.44 9.06 12.75
C GLU A 53 2.61 10.58 12.69
N ASN A 54 2.72 11.16 11.48
CA ASN A 54 3.16 12.56 11.31
C ASN A 54 2.08 13.47 10.71
N GLY A 55 0.83 13.02 10.58
CA GLY A 55 -0.26 13.83 10.06
C GLY A 55 -0.04 14.21 8.58
N GLU A 56 -0.25 15.47 8.22
CA GLU A 56 -0.10 15.91 6.82
C GLU A 56 1.37 15.93 6.37
N GLN A 57 1.74 15.05 5.44
CA GLN A 57 3.07 14.98 4.84
C GLN A 57 3.03 15.31 3.35
N VAL A 58 4.07 16.01 2.89
CA VAL A 58 4.21 16.44 1.49
C VAL A 58 4.80 15.30 0.68
N ILE A 59 4.15 14.95 -0.43
CA ILE A 59 4.67 13.97 -1.37
C ILE A 59 5.92 14.55 -2.05
N ALA A 60 7.06 13.89 -1.85
CA ALA A 60 8.35 14.33 -2.39
C ALA A 60 8.58 13.87 -3.83
N ASP A 61 8.05 12.70 -4.19
CA ASP A 61 8.16 12.14 -5.53
C ASP A 61 6.99 11.19 -5.83
N ILE A 62 6.59 11.15 -7.11
CA ILE A 62 5.59 10.21 -7.63
C ILE A 62 6.11 9.62 -8.93
N GLU A 63 6.22 8.30 -8.94
CA GLU A 63 6.48 7.53 -10.14
C GLU A 63 5.20 6.83 -10.61
N VAL A 64 4.81 7.08 -11.86
CA VAL A 64 3.64 6.46 -12.49
C VAL A 64 4.10 5.55 -13.60
N ALA A 65 3.61 4.31 -13.58
CA ALA A 65 3.87 3.33 -14.61
C ALA A 65 2.59 2.63 -15.03
N THR A 66 2.56 2.11 -16.26
CA THR A 66 1.46 1.24 -16.70
C THR A 66 1.93 -0.19 -16.78
N LEU A 67 1.18 -1.05 -16.12
CA LEU A 67 1.34 -2.48 -16.13
C LEU A 67 0.36 -3.10 -17.11
N SER A 68 0.89 -3.70 -18.17
CA SER A 68 0.12 -4.53 -19.09
C SER A 68 0.39 -6.00 -18.81
N LEU A 69 -0.58 -6.67 -18.18
CA LEU A 69 -0.52 -8.10 -17.87
C LEU A 69 -0.99 -8.97 -19.05
N ALA A 70 -1.28 -8.34 -20.20
CA ALA A 70 -1.70 -9.02 -21.42
C ALA A 70 -0.56 -9.79 -22.10
N SER A 71 0.71 -9.48 -21.79
CA SER A 71 1.84 -10.19 -22.38
C SER A 71 2.11 -11.52 -21.66
N ALA A 72 2.31 -12.59 -22.44
CA ALA A 72 2.69 -13.92 -21.94
C ALA A 72 4.04 -13.96 -21.18
N LYS A 73 4.71 -12.82 -21.02
CA LYS A 73 6.02 -12.65 -20.36
C LYS A 73 5.92 -12.14 -18.92
N ALA A 74 4.76 -11.65 -18.47
CA ALA A 74 4.59 -11.24 -17.07
C ALA A 74 4.62 -12.49 -16.17
N ASN A 75 5.67 -12.65 -15.38
CA ASN A 75 5.78 -13.73 -14.40
C ASN A 75 4.57 -13.64 -13.45
N ALA A 76 3.90 -14.76 -13.18
CA ALA A 76 2.75 -14.79 -12.26
C ALA A 76 3.12 -14.22 -10.88
N GLY A 77 4.39 -14.32 -10.47
CA GLY A 77 4.90 -13.68 -9.25
C GLY A 77 4.70 -12.16 -9.20
N GLN A 78 4.68 -11.49 -10.35
CA GLN A 78 4.56 -10.03 -10.51
C GLN A 78 3.11 -9.55 -10.65
N TRP A 79 2.14 -10.47 -10.70
CA TRP A 79 0.74 -10.07 -10.77
C TRP A 79 0.33 -9.33 -9.50
N PRO A 80 -0.46 -8.28 -9.62
CA PRO A 80 -1.00 -7.58 -8.47
C PRO A 80 -1.88 -8.51 -7.65
N LEU A 81 -2.03 -8.19 -6.37
CA LEU A 81 -2.94 -8.88 -5.48
C LEU A 81 -4.20 -8.06 -5.34
N LEU A 82 -5.35 -8.73 -5.48
CA LEU A 82 -6.63 -8.20 -5.04
C LEU A 82 -6.74 -8.46 -3.54
N VAL A 83 -6.97 -7.38 -2.80
CA VAL A 83 -7.37 -7.39 -1.40
C VAL A 83 -8.89 -7.16 -1.37
N PRO A 84 -9.71 -8.18 -1.04
CA PRO A 84 -11.15 -8.01 -0.95
C PRO A 84 -11.53 -6.99 0.12
N GLU A 85 -12.71 -6.38 -0.02
CA GLU A 85 -13.29 -5.50 1.00
C GLU A 85 -13.30 -6.17 2.38
N GLY A 86 -12.83 -5.46 3.40
CA GLY A 86 -12.77 -5.92 4.78
C GLY A 86 -11.78 -7.05 5.06
N ALA A 87 -10.92 -7.45 4.12
CA ALA A 87 -9.96 -8.53 4.33
C ALA A 87 -8.93 -8.18 5.42
N ILE A 88 -8.49 -6.93 5.47
CA ILE A 88 -7.51 -6.43 6.45
C ILE A 88 -7.97 -5.11 7.09
N GLY A 89 -9.28 -4.87 7.14
CA GLY A 89 -9.85 -3.62 7.65
C GLY A 89 -10.02 -2.51 6.61
N ASN A 90 -9.76 -2.79 5.33
CA ASN A 90 -10.08 -1.88 4.22
C ASN A 90 -11.59 -1.75 3.99
N ASP A 91 -12.06 -0.53 3.74
CA ASP A 91 -13.46 -0.21 3.44
C ASP A 91 -13.89 -0.60 2.01
N HIS A 92 -12.93 -0.71 1.09
CA HIS A 92 -13.18 -1.11 -0.29
C HIS A 92 -12.11 -2.08 -0.77
N ALA A 93 -12.47 -2.93 -1.73
CA ALA A 93 -11.50 -3.79 -2.38
C ALA A 93 -10.42 -2.95 -3.09
N MET A 94 -9.16 -3.36 -2.96
CA MET A 94 -8.02 -2.64 -3.53
C MET A 94 -7.03 -3.59 -4.18
N MET A 95 -6.18 -3.03 -5.04
CA MET A 95 -5.09 -3.76 -5.67
C MET A 95 -3.75 -3.25 -5.16
N VAL A 96 -2.85 -4.18 -4.85
CA VAL A 96 -1.50 -3.86 -4.36
C VAL A 96 -0.45 -4.71 -5.07
N SER A 97 0.77 -4.18 -5.15
CA SER A 97 1.91 -4.95 -5.64
C SER A 97 2.31 -6.03 -4.63
N PRO A 98 2.86 -7.18 -5.09
CA PRO A 98 3.30 -8.28 -4.21
C PRO A 98 4.21 -7.85 -3.04
N ASP A 99 5.12 -6.91 -3.31
CA ASP A 99 6.11 -6.43 -2.35
C ASP A 99 5.65 -5.24 -1.50
N THR A 100 4.42 -4.76 -1.70
CA THR A 100 3.83 -3.71 -0.86
C THR A 100 3.77 -4.20 0.58
N ARG A 101 4.33 -3.40 1.50
CA ARG A 101 4.36 -3.69 2.94
C ARG A 101 3.14 -3.12 3.62
N LEU A 102 2.23 -4.02 3.99
CA LEU A 102 1.03 -3.70 4.75
C LEU A 102 1.37 -3.76 6.24
N VAL A 103 0.98 -2.74 7.00
CA VAL A 103 1.08 -2.75 8.45
C VAL A 103 -0.09 -3.55 9.01
N ILE A 104 0.23 -4.54 9.83
CA ILE A 104 -0.73 -5.42 10.49
C ILE A 104 -0.68 -5.13 11.99
N GLU A 105 -1.79 -4.65 12.53
CA GLU A 105 -2.06 -4.55 13.96
C GLU A 105 -2.94 -5.74 14.36
N ASP A 106 -2.42 -6.64 15.20
CA ASP A 106 -3.13 -7.84 15.66
C ASP A 106 -2.50 -8.32 16.98
N ASP A 107 -3.30 -8.84 17.91
CA ASP A 107 -2.82 -9.38 19.19
C ASP A 107 -1.74 -10.45 18.99
N ALA A 108 -1.86 -11.26 17.94
CA ALA A 108 -0.89 -12.29 17.60
C ALA A 108 0.49 -11.71 17.28
N ALA A 109 0.58 -10.49 16.74
CA ALA A 109 1.86 -9.82 16.52
C ALA A 109 2.56 -9.50 17.85
N GLY A 110 1.80 -9.03 18.84
CA GLY A 110 2.29 -8.75 20.19
C GLY A 110 2.80 -10.02 20.88
N VAL A 111 2.05 -11.11 20.76
CA VAL A 111 2.43 -12.41 21.36
C VAL A 111 3.66 -13.04 20.67
N LEU A 112 3.71 -13.02 19.34
CA LEU A 112 4.73 -13.73 18.57
C LEU A 112 6.04 -12.94 18.43
N PHE A 113 5.96 -11.61 18.39
CA PHE A 113 7.11 -10.76 18.05
C PHE A 113 7.38 -9.65 19.07
N GLY A 114 6.50 -9.45 20.07
CA GLY A 114 6.63 -8.36 21.04
C GLY A 114 6.29 -6.99 20.48
N GLU A 115 5.63 -6.93 19.32
CA GLU A 115 5.30 -5.70 18.59
C GLU A 115 3.79 -5.59 18.41
N ALA A 116 3.20 -4.42 18.70
CA ALA A 116 1.77 -4.21 18.46
C ALA A 116 1.43 -4.18 16.96
N CYS A 117 2.36 -3.66 16.15
CA CYS A 117 2.23 -3.53 14.71
C CYS A 117 3.51 -4.02 14.01
N VAL A 118 3.34 -4.78 12.93
CA VAL A 118 4.44 -5.32 12.11
C VAL A 118 4.14 -5.13 10.63
N THR A 119 5.15 -5.20 9.76
CA THR A 119 4.90 -5.17 8.30
C THR A 119 5.03 -6.53 7.65
N VAL A 120 4.06 -6.80 6.79
CA VAL A 120 3.99 -8.02 5.99
C VAL A 120 3.92 -7.63 4.52
N ARG A 121 4.71 -8.30 3.67
CA ARG A 121 4.55 -8.16 2.22
C ARG A 121 3.21 -8.74 1.80
N ALA A 122 2.48 -8.05 0.92
CA ALA A 122 1.17 -8.47 0.46
C ALA A 122 1.15 -9.92 -0.06
N GLU A 123 2.20 -10.38 -0.73
CA GLU A 123 2.30 -11.76 -1.21
C GLU A 123 2.26 -12.83 -0.10
N ASN A 124 2.70 -12.50 1.11
CA ASN A 124 2.65 -13.41 2.25
C ASN A 124 1.25 -13.49 2.88
N LEU A 125 0.31 -12.64 2.43
CA LEU A 125 -1.11 -12.69 2.82
C LEU A 125 -1.97 -13.46 1.81
N ILE A 126 -1.40 -14.05 0.75
CA ILE A 126 -2.17 -14.85 -0.20
C ILE A 126 -2.87 -16.01 0.52
N GLY A 127 -4.18 -16.12 0.29
CA GLY A 127 -5.06 -17.08 0.94
C GLY A 127 -5.71 -16.56 2.23
N TYR A 128 -5.21 -15.47 2.82
CA TYR A 128 -5.84 -14.83 3.97
C TYR A 128 -7.10 -14.07 3.52
N ARG A 129 -8.27 -14.46 4.03
CA ARG A 129 -9.57 -13.79 3.78
C ARG A 129 -9.84 -13.46 2.30
N GLY A 130 -9.42 -14.35 1.40
CA GLY A 130 -9.64 -14.21 -0.04
C GLY A 130 -8.62 -13.35 -0.80
N ILE A 131 -7.57 -12.86 -0.14
CA ILE A 131 -6.46 -12.17 -0.81
C ILE A 131 -5.80 -13.13 -1.81
N ALA A 132 -5.72 -12.71 -3.07
CA ALA A 132 -5.21 -13.55 -4.15
C ALA A 132 -4.62 -12.72 -5.28
N ARG A 133 -3.77 -13.35 -6.10
CA ARG A 133 -3.26 -12.75 -7.34
C ARG A 133 -4.42 -12.49 -8.31
N ALA A 134 -4.45 -11.29 -8.86
CA ALA A 134 -5.47 -10.85 -9.80
C ALA A 134 -4.90 -10.80 -11.21
N ARG A 135 -5.46 -11.60 -12.12
CA ARG A 135 -5.20 -11.45 -13.55
C ARG A 135 -6.13 -10.39 -14.10
N VAL A 136 -5.63 -9.17 -14.28
CA VAL A 136 -6.42 -8.09 -14.87
C VAL A 136 -6.34 -8.14 -16.40
N LYS A 137 -7.50 -8.00 -17.03
CA LYS A 137 -7.60 -7.79 -18.47
C LYS A 137 -7.42 -6.30 -18.74
N GLY A 138 -6.33 -5.93 -19.41
CA GLY A 138 -6.05 -4.54 -19.78
C GLY A 138 -4.84 -3.97 -19.05
N GLU A 139 -4.74 -2.65 -19.12
CA GLU A 139 -3.69 -1.86 -18.52
C GLU A 139 -4.07 -1.40 -17.12
N LEU A 140 -3.11 -1.44 -16.21
CA LEU A 140 -3.23 -0.96 -14.84
C LEU A 140 -2.27 0.19 -14.62
N THR A 141 -2.75 1.29 -14.06
CA THR A 141 -1.89 2.39 -13.62
C THR A 141 -1.37 2.08 -12.22
N HIS A 142 -0.06 2.01 -12.10
CA HIS A 142 0.69 1.75 -10.87
C HIS A 142 1.38 3.04 -10.44
N VAL A 143 1.16 3.44 -9.20
CA VAL A 143 1.68 4.67 -8.62
C VAL A 143 2.54 4.33 -7.42
N THR A 144 3.78 4.83 -7.44
CA THR A 144 4.71 4.73 -6.32
C THR A 144 4.90 6.13 -5.73
N ILE A 145 4.51 6.29 -4.46
CA ILE A 145 4.67 7.55 -3.71
C ILE A 145 5.92 7.44 -2.84
N ARG A 146 6.71 8.53 -2.79
CA ARG A 146 7.86 8.65 -1.89
C ARG A 146 7.79 9.95 -1.10
N PHE A 147 8.30 9.90 0.13
CA PHE A 147 8.45 11.02 1.04
C PHE A 147 9.93 11.28 1.32
N GLU A 148 10.25 12.39 1.99
CA GLU A 148 11.63 12.68 2.41
C GLU A 148 12.13 11.67 3.47
N GLY A 149 11.22 11.16 4.29
CA GLY A 149 11.47 10.14 5.30
C GLY A 149 10.62 8.89 5.10
N ALA A 150 10.75 7.93 6.01
CA ALA A 150 9.85 6.79 6.06
C ALA A 150 8.48 7.30 6.51
N GLU A 151 7.39 6.83 5.94
CA GLU A 151 6.03 7.29 6.27
C GLU A 151 5.05 6.14 6.16
N THR A 152 3.98 6.16 6.95
CA THR A 152 2.90 5.18 6.84
C THR A 152 1.66 5.81 6.25
N LEU A 153 1.38 5.42 5.01
CA LEU A 153 0.29 5.97 4.23
C LEU A 153 -1.04 5.35 4.65
N VAL A 154 -2.06 6.18 4.85
CA VAL A 154 -3.41 5.74 5.20
C VAL A 154 -4.25 5.58 3.92
N VAL A 155 -4.73 4.36 3.68
CA VAL A 155 -5.45 3.99 2.45
C VAL A 155 -6.77 3.27 2.76
N GLU A 156 -7.74 3.41 1.87
CA GLU A 156 -9.01 2.66 1.86
C GLU A 156 -9.69 2.52 3.23
N GLY A 157 -9.90 3.64 3.93
CA GLY A 157 -10.70 3.66 5.16
C GLY A 157 -9.94 3.33 6.46
N GLY A 158 -8.69 2.87 6.38
CA GLY A 158 -7.90 2.58 7.58
C GLY A 158 -6.78 1.56 7.43
N VAL A 159 -6.46 1.11 6.22
CA VAL A 159 -5.28 0.28 5.98
C VAL A 159 -4.04 1.16 5.94
N PHE A 160 -2.95 0.62 6.45
CA PHE A 160 -1.66 1.29 6.51
C PHE A 160 -0.66 0.60 5.59
N ILE A 161 0.01 1.39 4.75
CA ILE A 161 1.12 0.95 3.91
C ILE A 161 2.39 1.63 4.41
N ASP A 162 3.38 0.83 4.83
CA ASP A 162 4.68 1.34 5.27
C ASP A 162 5.56 1.63 4.05
N LEU A 163 5.89 2.90 3.87
CA LEU A 163 6.75 3.39 2.80
C LEU A 163 8.14 3.68 3.37
N PRO A 164 9.18 3.01 2.86
CA PRO A 164 10.52 3.20 3.39
C PRO A 164 11.04 4.60 3.07
N ALA A 165 11.92 5.11 3.95
CA ALA A 165 12.74 6.27 3.65
C ALA A 165 13.63 6.00 2.41
N PRO A 166 14.19 7.04 1.77
CA PRO A 166 15.11 6.88 0.64
C PRO A 166 16.33 5.97 0.93
N ASN A 167 16.73 5.84 2.20
CA ASN A 167 17.80 4.94 2.65
C ASN A 167 17.33 3.48 2.91
N GLY A 168 16.06 3.16 2.64
CA GLY A 168 15.47 1.84 2.81
C GLY A 168 14.94 1.53 4.21
N VAL A 169 15.05 2.46 5.17
CA VAL A 169 14.55 2.25 6.54
C VAL A 169 13.02 2.29 6.55
N LEU A 170 12.41 1.28 7.18
CA LEU A 170 10.97 1.16 7.41
C LEU A 170 10.60 1.67 8.80
N ARG A 171 9.34 2.06 9.00
CA ARG A 171 8.85 2.49 10.33
C ARG A 171 8.58 1.33 11.25
N PHE A 172 8.12 0.21 10.70
CA PHE A 172 7.67 -0.94 11.47
C PHE A 172 8.54 -2.16 11.20
N THR A 173 8.56 -3.08 12.17
CA THR A 173 9.38 -4.30 12.11
C THR A 173 9.00 -5.15 10.89
N PRO A 174 9.92 -5.35 9.92
CA PRO A 174 9.62 -6.10 8.71
C PRO A 174 9.69 -7.60 8.95
N LEU A 175 8.56 -8.29 8.79
CA LEU A 175 8.55 -9.75 8.87
C LEU A 175 9.14 -10.38 7.60
N ASN A 176 9.91 -11.45 7.80
CA ASN A 176 10.29 -12.35 6.70
C ASN A 176 9.14 -13.32 6.36
N ASP A 177 9.32 -14.16 5.35
CA ASP A 177 8.26 -15.03 4.83
C ASP A 177 7.80 -16.07 5.86
N ARG A 178 8.73 -16.61 6.65
CA ARG A 178 8.41 -17.59 7.69
C ARG A 178 7.61 -16.94 8.81
N GLN A 179 8.04 -15.76 9.27
CA GLN A 179 7.34 -15.00 10.30
C GLN A 179 5.96 -14.54 9.83
N SER A 180 5.87 -14.07 8.58
CA SER A 180 4.60 -13.64 7.98
C SER A 180 3.59 -14.80 7.95
N ARG A 181 4.01 -15.98 7.48
CA ARG A 181 3.15 -17.19 7.49
C ARG A 181 2.74 -17.63 8.89
N LEU A 182 3.62 -17.44 9.89
CA LEU A 182 3.30 -17.73 11.27
C LEU A 182 2.23 -16.76 11.79
N LEU A 183 2.40 -15.46 11.54
CA LEU A 183 1.41 -14.44 11.89
C LEU A 183 0.06 -14.73 11.24
N THR A 184 0.00 -14.86 9.91
CA THR A 184 -1.25 -15.07 9.16
C THR A 184 -2.07 -16.27 9.64
N ARG A 185 -1.41 -17.31 10.20
CA ARG A 185 -2.09 -18.50 10.75
C ARG A 185 -2.71 -18.27 12.13
N ASN A 186 -2.22 -17.29 12.89
CA ASN A 186 -2.68 -16.95 14.23
C ASN A 186 -3.48 -15.63 14.25
N MET A 187 -3.52 -14.89 13.14
CA MET A 187 -4.35 -13.70 12.97
C MET A 187 -5.84 -14.05 13.07
N GLY A 188 -6.61 -13.14 13.67
CA GLY A 188 -8.07 -13.26 13.73
C GLY A 188 -8.61 -14.22 14.79
N GLU A 189 -7.78 -14.80 15.67
CA GLU A 189 -8.26 -15.55 16.84
C GLU A 189 -9.02 -14.67 17.85
N SER A 190 -8.82 -13.34 17.80
CA SER A 190 -9.55 -12.33 18.59
C SER A 190 -10.76 -11.68 17.86
N ASP A 191 -11.08 -12.09 16.62
CA ASP A 191 -11.95 -11.33 15.68
C ASP A 191 -13.47 -11.44 15.95
N ARG A 192 -13.99 -10.87 17.05
CA ARG A 192 -15.44 -10.61 17.16
C ARG A 192 -15.91 -9.26 17.69
N LYS A 193 -15.08 -8.40 18.30
CA LYS A 193 -15.64 -7.20 18.99
C LYS A 193 -14.94 -5.87 18.81
N THR A 194 -13.73 -5.81 18.27
CA THR A 194 -13.01 -4.54 18.18
C THR A 194 -12.65 -4.32 16.73
N ARG A 195 -13.61 -3.74 15.98
CA ARG A 195 -13.29 -3.09 14.71
C ARG A 195 -12.08 -2.21 14.94
N ALA A 196 -11.05 -2.36 14.12
CA ALA A 196 -9.97 -1.39 14.01
C ALA A 196 -10.62 -0.01 13.94
N ARG A 197 -10.55 0.74 15.03
CA ARG A 197 -10.89 2.14 15.01
C ARG A 197 -9.72 2.78 14.28
N PRO A 198 -9.94 3.73 13.37
CA PRO A 198 -8.86 4.64 13.00
C PRO A 198 -8.24 5.08 14.33
N VAL A 199 -6.92 4.90 14.50
CA VAL A 199 -6.21 5.59 15.57
C VAL A 199 -6.65 7.03 15.40
N ALA A 200 -7.39 7.52 16.39
CA ALA A 200 -8.04 8.80 16.32
C ALA A 200 -6.94 9.85 16.19
N ALA A 201 -6.63 10.25 14.97
CA ALA A 201 -6.26 11.61 14.70
C ALA A 201 -7.49 12.42 15.12
N GLY A 202 -7.46 12.96 16.35
CA GLY A 202 -8.46 13.89 16.86
C GLY A 202 -8.42 15.24 16.12
N TRP A 203 -8.37 15.20 14.80
CA TRP A 203 -8.13 16.32 13.89
C TRP A 203 -8.92 16.17 12.58
N ILE A 204 -10.15 15.64 12.65
CA ILE A 204 -11.22 15.98 11.70
C ILE A 204 -12.32 16.68 12.49
#